data_AF-A0A4P8IN99-F1
#
_entry.id   AF-A0A4P8IN99-F1
#
_cell.length_a   1.000
_cell.length_b   1.000
_cell.length_c   1.000
_cell.angle_alpha   90.00
_cell.angle_beta   90.00
_cell.angle_gamma   90.00
#
_symmetry.space_group_name_H-M   'P 1'
#
loop_
_entity.id
_entity.type
_entity.pdbx_description
1 polymer ?
#
loop_
_entity_poly.entity_id
_entity_poly.type
_entity_poly.pdbx_seq_one_letter_code
_entity_poly.pdbx_strand_id
1 'polypeptide(L)'
;MGRPRTPYGTAELEFVKRNLADILTLDHSEVSALARRNHPNEVLSIVATLQAITEILHAKWAGAVLAKLPESAWERDEGGQMHIKAGSASSMRYLSNDLADEESEEAHKLLSARQTLMERLVNEMPPSYRAAYRDMLCWVSADEHEDPNVARFPLSGDTAFGYKLLVLEEVFNERVKLDEQIWRKDSALSDSVSTPFEVTRKCSEDNLQYFKDVLDSWWRNAANVDGVPDSLLARVSANLSVNRALLEYASSDERGLEAADMTVEFLDQLNRKGICEVPIEIDHWNAANEQEKLANLLHHWFGHEGIILEKGGYFNRPMYDSDIDTVVRWSVELRQQYILGRGVFGGDREHGRPHNLFLFALAMVGSFFARAKTDHEFKGHNNRTYAVFPDRGTQREKPPVHAAQVLMQSYGMIAVANREQELSAVRVRTYAQTARVKRWHLQQLLAFAVKKRTAPELLVLFNQLERVRKARIEAYCRTRTGAYTIPFGNGVSGTSIFFTYSLLNKLFASH
;
A
#
# COMPACT_ATOMS: atom_id res chain seq x y z
N MET A 1 28.84 43.11 -16.18
CA MET A 1 28.79 41.70 -16.61
C MET A 1 27.35 41.35 -16.89
N GLY A 2 27.01 40.99 -18.13
CA GLY A 2 25.63 40.59 -18.48
C GLY A 2 25.27 39.26 -17.81
N ARG A 3 24.04 39.13 -17.29
CA ARG A 3 23.55 37.84 -16.80
C ARG A 3 23.62 36.84 -17.97
N PRO A 4 24.23 35.64 -17.80
CA PRO A 4 24.22 34.62 -18.83
C PRO A 4 22.77 34.34 -19.25
N ARG A 5 22.51 34.36 -20.56
CA ARG A 5 21.18 34.06 -21.10
C ARG A 5 20.86 32.60 -20.81
N THR A 6 19.73 32.35 -20.16
CA THR A 6 19.21 30.99 -19.98
C THR A 6 18.83 30.39 -21.34
N PRO A 7 18.99 29.07 -21.54
CA PRO A 7 18.69 28.43 -22.83
C PRO A 7 17.18 28.30 -23.11
N TYR A 8 16.32 28.74 -22.18
CA TYR A 8 14.87 28.66 -22.25
C TYR A 8 14.22 30.01 -21.95
N GLY A 9 12.97 30.17 -22.39
CA GLY A 9 12.16 31.36 -22.17
C GLY A 9 11.32 31.31 -20.89
N THR A 10 10.52 32.36 -20.68
CA THR A 10 9.66 32.48 -19.49
C THR A 10 8.56 31.41 -19.48
N ALA A 11 8.02 31.04 -20.64
CA ALA A 11 6.93 30.07 -20.75
C ALA A 11 7.37 28.66 -20.30
N GLU A 12 8.54 28.21 -20.75
CA GLU A 12 9.11 26.92 -20.36
C GLU A 12 9.40 26.87 -18.87
N LEU A 13 9.92 27.98 -18.32
CA LEU A 13 10.19 28.06 -16.89
C LEU A 13 8.91 27.99 -16.04
N GLU A 14 7.85 28.70 -16.42
CA GLU A 14 6.58 28.64 -15.69
C GLU A 14 5.93 27.25 -15.82
N PHE A 15 6.09 26.59 -16.98
CA PHE A 15 5.68 25.20 -17.15
C PHE A 15 6.42 24.26 -16.21
N VAL A 16 7.76 24.39 -16.11
CA VAL A 16 8.58 23.59 -15.18
C VAL A 16 8.20 23.87 -13.74
N LYS A 17 8.04 25.14 -13.34
CA LYS A 17 7.63 25.52 -11.97
C LYS A 17 6.34 24.82 -11.56
N ARG A 18 5.31 24.91 -12.40
CA ARG A 18 4.00 24.31 -12.13
C ARG A 18 4.05 22.78 -12.00
N ASN A 19 4.87 22.10 -12.81
CA ASN A 19 4.90 20.63 -12.79
C ASN A 19 5.86 20.09 -11.73
N LEU A 20 7.07 20.65 -11.63
CA LEU A 20 8.09 20.14 -10.73
C LEU A 20 7.84 20.50 -9.28
N ALA A 21 7.09 21.57 -8.98
CA ALA A 21 6.67 21.87 -7.62
C ALA A 21 5.87 20.70 -7.03
N ASP A 22 4.91 20.16 -7.80
CA ASP A 22 4.11 19.02 -7.37
C ASP A 22 4.88 17.70 -7.42
N ILE A 23 5.76 17.50 -8.39
CA ILE A 23 6.53 16.25 -8.49
C ILE A 23 7.57 16.16 -7.37
N LEU A 24 8.30 17.25 -7.12
CA LEU A 24 9.37 17.29 -6.11
C LEU A 24 8.87 17.65 -4.71
N THR A 25 7.61 18.08 -4.59
CA THR A 25 7.02 18.58 -3.34
C THR A 25 7.86 19.75 -2.80
N LEU A 26 7.99 20.78 -3.63
CA LEU A 26 8.74 22.02 -3.37
C LEU A 26 7.90 23.23 -3.72
N ASP A 27 8.25 24.38 -3.16
CA ASP A 27 7.61 25.63 -3.56
C ASP A 27 8.09 26.10 -4.95
N HIS A 28 7.32 27.00 -5.56
CA HIS A 28 7.66 27.56 -6.89
C HIS A 28 8.99 28.31 -6.94
N SER A 29 9.45 28.85 -5.80
CA SER A 29 10.69 29.61 -5.69
C SER A 29 11.92 28.68 -5.65
N GLU A 30 11.83 27.57 -4.92
CA GLU A 30 12.83 26.51 -4.86
C GLU A 30 13.01 25.85 -6.22
N VAL A 31 11.91 25.51 -6.89
CA VAL A 31 11.96 24.96 -8.27
C VAL A 31 12.57 25.97 -9.24
N SER A 32 12.22 27.26 -9.11
CA SER A 32 12.81 28.30 -9.95
C SER A 32 14.31 28.43 -9.73
N ALA A 33 14.79 28.30 -8.48
CA ALA A 33 16.20 28.29 -8.16
C ALA A 33 16.91 27.06 -8.76
N LEU A 34 16.35 25.86 -8.59
CA LEU A 34 16.87 24.62 -9.18
C LEU A 34 17.00 24.74 -10.70
N ALA A 35 15.95 25.20 -11.38
CA ALA A 35 15.95 25.36 -12.83
C ALA A 35 16.94 26.42 -13.31
N ARG A 36 16.97 27.60 -12.68
CA ARG A 36 17.78 28.75 -13.16
C ARG A 36 19.25 28.67 -12.79
N ARG A 37 19.57 28.17 -11.59
CA ARG A 37 20.91 28.24 -11.02
C ARG A 37 21.64 26.90 -11.10
N ASN A 38 20.93 25.81 -10.82
CA ASN A 38 21.56 24.50 -10.65
C ASN A 38 21.53 23.68 -11.95
N HIS A 39 20.40 23.67 -12.68
CA HIS A 39 20.21 22.79 -13.83
C HIS A 39 19.59 23.49 -15.07
N PRO A 40 20.13 24.64 -15.53
CA PRO A 40 19.52 25.39 -16.64
C PRO A 40 19.47 24.60 -17.96
N ASN A 41 20.40 23.66 -18.16
CA ASN A 41 20.50 22.90 -19.40
C ASN A 41 19.48 21.76 -19.50
N GLU A 42 18.89 21.31 -18.38
CA GLU A 42 17.93 20.19 -18.37
C GLU A 42 16.47 20.65 -18.49
N VAL A 43 16.20 21.96 -18.36
CA VAL A 43 14.85 22.53 -18.38
C VAL A 43 14.10 22.19 -19.66
N LEU A 44 14.72 22.37 -20.83
CA LEU A 44 14.07 22.10 -22.11
C LEU A 44 13.73 20.61 -22.29
N SER A 45 14.62 19.71 -21.89
CA SER A 45 14.37 18.26 -21.93
C SER A 45 13.23 17.83 -21.01
N ILE A 46 13.12 18.44 -19.82
CA ILE A 46 12.00 18.20 -18.90
C ILE A 46 10.69 18.68 -19.54
N VAL A 47 10.67 19.89 -20.12
CA VAL A 47 9.47 20.41 -20.80
C VAL A 47 9.05 19.47 -21.94
N ALA A 48 9.97 19.13 -22.83
CA ALA A 48 9.70 18.26 -23.98
C ALA A 48 9.18 16.88 -23.54
N THR A 49 9.77 16.31 -22.48
CA THR A 49 9.36 15.01 -21.96
C THR A 49 7.95 15.05 -21.36
N LEU A 50 7.66 16.02 -20.50
CA LEU A 50 6.35 16.13 -19.84
C LEU A 50 5.22 16.52 -20.81
N GLN A 51 5.52 17.36 -21.80
CA GLN A 51 4.55 17.73 -22.84
C GLN A 51 4.18 16.52 -23.72
N ALA A 52 5.17 15.75 -24.18
CA ALA A 52 4.91 14.56 -25.00
C ALA A 52 4.01 13.54 -24.30
N ILE A 53 4.17 13.33 -22.99
CA ILE A 53 3.28 12.43 -22.23
C ILE A 53 1.86 12.99 -22.12
N THR A 54 1.74 14.31 -21.99
CA THR A 54 0.42 14.99 -21.98
C THR A 54 -0.26 14.96 -23.35
N GLU A 55 0.49 14.79 -24.44
CA GLU A 55 -0.06 14.60 -25.79
C GLU A 55 -0.49 13.15 -26.03
N ILE A 56 0.27 12.17 -25.51
CA ILE A 56 -0.07 10.73 -25.62
C ILE A 56 -1.36 10.40 -24.86
N LEU A 57 -1.64 11.09 -23.76
CA LEU A 57 -2.80 10.84 -22.91
C LEU A 57 -3.73 12.05 -22.87
N HIS A 58 -5.04 11.84 -22.99
CA HIS A 58 -6.01 12.91 -22.68
C HIS A 58 -5.72 13.52 -21.30
N ALA A 59 -5.92 14.84 -21.17
CA ALA A 59 -5.62 15.62 -19.96
C ALA A 59 -6.17 15.02 -18.65
N LYS A 60 -7.25 14.21 -18.72
CA LYS A 60 -7.81 13.47 -17.58
C LYS A 60 -6.82 12.53 -16.89
N TRP A 61 -5.82 12.00 -17.61
CA TRP A 61 -4.89 10.99 -17.08
C TRP A 61 -3.48 11.52 -16.78
N ALA A 62 -3.16 12.73 -17.24
CA ALA A 62 -1.84 13.32 -17.05
C ALA A 62 -1.46 13.45 -15.56
N GLY A 63 -2.42 13.81 -14.69
CA GLY A 63 -2.16 13.90 -13.25
C GLY A 63 -1.78 12.56 -12.60
N ALA A 64 -2.40 11.46 -13.04
CA ALA A 64 -2.12 10.11 -12.54
C ALA A 64 -0.78 9.57 -13.07
N VAL A 65 -0.49 9.77 -14.35
CA VAL A 65 0.79 9.33 -14.95
C VAL A 65 1.98 10.14 -14.47
N LEU A 66 1.79 11.44 -14.23
CA LEU A 66 2.83 12.28 -13.64
C LEU A 66 2.93 12.15 -12.11
N ALA A 67 2.09 11.33 -11.47
CA ALA A 67 2.11 11.09 -10.02
C ALA A 67 2.43 12.36 -9.21
N LYS A 68 1.64 13.42 -9.43
CA LYS A 68 1.89 14.72 -8.79
C LYS A 68 1.47 14.68 -7.32
N LEU A 69 2.38 15.07 -6.44
CA LEU A 69 2.18 15.08 -4.98
C LEU A 69 2.55 16.47 -4.41
N PRO A 70 1.64 17.46 -4.54
CA PRO A 70 1.88 18.81 -4.03
C PRO A 70 1.98 18.83 -2.51
N GLU A 71 2.61 19.87 -1.95
CA GLU A 71 2.66 20.09 -0.49
C GLU A 71 1.26 20.13 0.14
N SER A 72 0.26 20.66 -0.58
CA SER A 72 -1.12 20.73 -0.13
C SER A 72 -1.83 19.37 -0.01
N ALA A 73 -1.25 18.29 -0.53
CA ALA A 73 -1.79 16.93 -0.34
C ALA A 73 -1.42 16.34 1.03
N TRP A 74 -0.46 16.94 1.74
CA TRP A 74 -0.03 16.54 3.06
C TRP A 74 -0.87 17.22 4.13
N GLU A 75 -1.54 16.42 4.96
CA GLU A 75 -2.39 16.90 6.06
C GLU A 75 -1.89 16.35 7.41
N ARG A 76 -2.25 17.04 8.49
CA ARG A 76 -2.09 16.53 9.87
C ARG A 76 -3.44 16.05 10.36
N ASP A 77 -3.46 14.88 10.99
CA ASP A 77 -4.63 14.43 11.73
C ASP A 77 -4.74 15.16 13.08
N GLU A 78 -5.77 14.82 13.86
CA GLU A 78 -5.99 15.39 15.19
C GLU A 78 -4.85 15.06 16.18
N GLY A 79 -4.15 13.93 15.97
CA GLY A 79 -2.97 13.53 16.72
C GLY A 79 -1.66 14.18 16.25
N GLY A 80 -1.70 15.05 15.25
CA GLY A 80 -0.54 15.73 14.67
C GLY A 80 0.28 14.89 13.69
N GLN A 81 -0.14 13.66 13.38
CA GLN A 81 0.50 12.75 12.44
C GLN A 81 0.31 13.22 11.00
N MET A 82 1.43 13.33 10.29
CA MET A 82 1.44 13.70 8.87
C MET A 82 1.04 12.51 8.01
N HIS A 83 0.13 12.76 7.06
CA HIS A 83 -0.28 11.77 6.08
C HIS A 83 -0.67 12.43 4.76
N ILE A 84 -0.81 11.61 3.71
CA ILE A 84 -1.26 12.07 2.41
C ILE A 84 -2.75 11.83 2.28
N LYS A 85 -3.50 12.88 1.95
CA LYS A 85 -4.92 12.76 1.60
C LYS A 85 -5.09 12.24 0.17
N ALA A 86 -5.96 11.25 0.00
CA ALA A 86 -6.27 10.70 -1.31
C ALA A 86 -6.92 11.74 -2.23
N GLY A 87 -6.20 12.14 -3.27
CA GLY A 87 -6.65 13.12 -4.27
C GLY A 87 -7.21 12.48 -5.54
N SER A 88 -7.44 13.29 -6.57
CA SER A 88 -7.82 12.80 -7.91
C SER A 88 -6.69 12.03 -8.62
N ALA A 89 -5.44 12.27 -8.24
CA ALA A 89 -4.27 11.57 -8.75
C ALA A 89 -4.01 10.21 -8.05
N SER A 90 -4.57 10.00 -6.85
CA SER A 90 -4.44 8.74 -6.09
C SER A 90 -5.32 7.65 -6.69
N SER A 91 -4.82 6.42 -6.79
CA SER A 91 -5.59 5.26 -7.28
C SER A 91 -5.03 3.98 -6.67
N MET A 92 -5.75 2.86 -6.76
CA MET A 92 -5.22 1.54 -6.44
C MET A 92 -4.90 0.68 -7.67
N ARG A 93 -4.90 1.29 -8.87
CA ARG A 93 -4.84 0.57 -10.15
C ARG A 93 -3.62 -0.34 -10.32
N TYR A 94 -2.51 -0.06 -9.64
CA TYR A 94 -1.29 -0.86 -9.74
C TYR A 94 -1.05 -1.76 -8.52
N LEU A 95 -1.93 -1.69 -7.51
CA LEU A 95 -2.02 -2.64 -6.40
C LEU A 95 -3.10 -3.72 -6.64
N SER A 96 -3.83 -3.63 -7.74
CA SER A 96 -4.92 -4.53 -8.11
C SER A 96 -4.43 -5.69 -8.98
N ASN A 97 -4.71 -6.93 -8.55
CA ASN A 97 -4.22 -8.14 -9.21
C ASN A 97 -5.23 -8.78 -10.19
N ASP A 98 -6.51 -8.40 -10.13
CA ASP A 98 -7.61 -9.01 -10.91
C ASP A 98 -8.47 -7.92 -11.59
N LEU A 99 -7.91 -7.21 -12.56
CA LEU A 99 -8.66 -6.22 -13.34
C LEU A 99 -9.55 -6.91 -14.39
N ALA A 100 -10.76 -6.38 -14.65
CA ALA A 100 -11.56 -6.81 -15.79
C ALA A 100 -10.84 -6.49 -17.11
N ASP A 101 -11.16 -7.19 -18.22
CA ASP A 101 -10.44 -7.04 -19.50
C ASP A 101 -10.32 -5.57 -19.98
N GLU A 102 -11.40 -4.80 -19.93
CA GLU A 102 -11.39 -3.38 -20.32
C GLU A 102 -10.54 -2.51 -19.39
N GLU A 103 -10.60 -2.76 -18.08
CA GLU A 103 -9.79 -2.08 -17.06
C GLU A 103 -8.31 -2.46 -17.20
N SER A 104 -8.04 -3.70 -17.59
CA SER A 104 -6.73 -4.21 -17.91
C SER A 104 -6.16 -3.47 -19.10
N GLU A 105 -6.89 -3.30 -20.21
CA GLU A 105 -6.42 -2.49 -21.34
C GLU A 105 -6.09 -1.04 -20.95
N GLU A 106 -6.91 -0.41 -20.12
CA GLU A 106 -6.64 0.95 -19.64
C GLU A 106 -5.42 1.00 -18.72
N ALA A 107 -5.25 0.01 -17.82
CA ALA A 107 -4.05 -0.14 -16.99
C ALA A 107 -2.79 -0.27 -17.85
N HIS A 108 -2.82 -1.11 -18.89
CA HIS A 108 -1.69 -1.32 -19.80
C HIS A 108 -1.33 -0.04 -20.57
N LYS A 109 -2.32 0.72 -21.06
CA LYS A 109 -2.07 2.01 -21.73
C LYS A 109 -1.38 3.00 -20.79
N LEU A 110 -1.84 3.09 -19.55
CA LEU A 110 -1.24 3.96 -18.54
C LEU A 110 0.16 3.51 -18.13
N LEU A 111 0.38 2.20 -18.01
CA LEU A 111 1.69 1.61 -17.72
C LEU A 111 2.68 1.91 -18.86
N SER A 112 2.27 1.70 -20.11
CA SER A 112 3.10 2.00 -21.30
C SER A 112 3.47 3.49 -21.38
N ALA A 113 2.53 4.39 -21.06
CA ALA A 113 2.82 5.82 -20.99
C ALA A 113 3.80 6.16 -19.85
N ARG A 114 3.70 5.51 -18.68
CA ARG A 114 4.67 5.65 -17.59
C ARG A 114 6.05 5.12 -17.96
N GLN A 115 6.12 3.96 -18.61
CA GLN A 115 7.39 3.41 -19.10
C GLN A 115 8.05 4.39 -20.08
N THR A 116 7.29 4.88 -21.05
CA THR A 116 7.76 5.88 -22.02
C THR A 116 8.26 7.15 -21.33
N LEU A 117 7.56 7.62 -20.29
CA LEU A 117 7.98 8.77 -19.48
C LEU A 117 9.34 8.53 -18.82
N MET A 118 9.49 7.41 -18.12
CA MET A 118 10.73 7.09 -17.40
C MET A 118 11.91 6.89 -18.36
N GLU A 119 11.71 6.15 -19.45
CA GLU A 119 12.73 5.92 -20.47
C GLU A 119 13.16 7.24 -21.14
N ARG A 120 12.23 8.14 -21.45
CA ARG A 120 12.55 9.47 -21.99
C ARG A 120 13.38 10.29 -21.00
N LEU A 121 13.02 10.33 -19.72
CA LEU A 121 13.78 11.07 -18.71
C LEU A 121 15.25 10.60 -18.64
N VAL A 122 15.49 9.29 -18.74
CA VAL A 122 16.85 8.72 -18.77
C VAL A 122 17.57 9.00 -20.09
N ASN A 123 16.86 8.89 -21.22
CA ASN A 123 17.42 9.09 -22.56
C ASN A 123 17.71 10.55 -22.91
N GLU A 124 17.09 11.50 -22.21
CA GLU A 124 17.38 12.93 -22.32
C GLU A 124 18.59 13.37 -21.47
N MET A 125 19.05 12.54 -20.53
CA MET A 125 20.24 12.85 -19.75
C MET A 125 21.49 12.90 -20.63
N PRO A 126 22.44 13.82 -20.36
CA PRO A 126 23.78 13.78 -20.94
C PRO A 126 24.43 12.40 -20.76
N PRO A 127 25.28 11.93 -21.70
CA PRO A 127 25.86 10.59 -21.64
C PRO A 127 26.57 10.26 -20.32
N SER A 128 27.29 11.21 -19.73
CA SER A 128 27.96 11.04 -18.43
C SER A 128 26.98 10.89 -17.27
N TYR A 129 25.83 11.58 -17.31
CA TYR A 129 24.82 11.52 -16.27
C TYR A 129 24.04 10.21 -16.39
N ARG A 130 23.70 9.84 -17.63
CA ARG A 130 23.04 8.56 -17.93
C ARG A 130 23.89 7.38 -17.47
N ALA A 131 25.20 7.41 -17.68
CA ALA A 131 26.09 6.35 -17.21
C ALA A 131 26.06 6.18 -15.68
N ALA A 132 25.91 7.27 -14.93
CA ALA A 132 25.86 7.23 -13.46
C ALA A 132 24.51 6.72 -12.90
N TYR A 133 23.39 7.05 -13.56
CA TYR A 133 22.05 6.80 -13.01
C TYR A 133 21.24 5.71 -13.72
N ARG A 134 21.73 5.16 -14.85
CA ARG A 134 20.99 4.18 -15.66
C ARG A 134 20.49 3.01 -14.84
N ASP A 135 21.33 2.40 -14.01
CA ASP A 135 20.97 1.19 -13.25
C ASP A 135 19.94 1.49 -12.15
N MET A 136 19.95 2.71 -11.61
CA MET A 136 18.98 3.16 -10.63
C MET A 136 17.61 3.45 -11.26
N LEU A 137 17.60 3.99 -12.49
CA LEU A 137 16.40 4.53 -13.12
C LEU A 137 15.87 3.66 -14.27
N CYS A 138 16.47 2.50 -14.51
CA CYS A 138 15.98 1.58 -15.53
C CYS A 138 14.58 1.09 -15.15
N TRP A 139 13.75 0.92 -16.19
CA TRP A 139 12.46 0.26 -16.05
C TRP A 139 12.69 -1.20 -15.65
N VAL A 140 11.87 -1.71 -14.74
CA VAL A 140 11.87 -3.11 -14.32
C VAL A 140 10.55 -3.72 -14.74
N SER A 141 10.59 -4.80 -15.52
CA SER A 141 9.35 -5.48 -15.93
C SER A 141 8.83 -6.39 -14.81
N ALA A 142 7.53 -6.67 -14.82
CA ALA A 142 6.88 -7.56 -13.85
C ALA A 142 7.49 -8.97 -13.85
N ASP A 143 7.94 -9.45 -15.02
CA ASP A 143 8.56 -10.76 -15.21
C ASP A 143 10.05 -10.77 -14.77
N GLU A 144 10.65 -9.58 -14.64
CA GLU A 144 11.94 -9.22 -14.03
C GLU A 144 12.13 -9.67 -12.56
N HIS A 145 11.07 -10.09 -11.87
CA HIS A 145 11.06 -10.19 -10.41
C HIS A 145 11.54 -11.55 -9.89
N GLU A 146 12.78 -11.58 -9.39
CA GLU A 146 13.34 -12.75 -8.71
C GLU A 146 12.76 -12.99 -7.29
N ASP A 147 12.07 -12.02 -6.70
CA ASP A 147 11.47 -12.13 -5.36
C ASP A 147 9.95 -12.38 -5.43
N PRO A 148 9.47 -13.58 -5.01
CA PRO A 148 8.05 -13.92 -5.00
C PRO A 148 7.18 -12.98 -4.14
N ASN A 149 7.77 -12.30 -3.14
CA ASN A 149 7.04 -11.32 -2.32
C ASN A 149 6.81 -10.01 -3.06
N VAL A 150 7.70 -9.65 -3.99
CA VAL A 150 7.59 -8.43 -4.80
C VAL A 150 6.77 -8.65 -6.07
N ALA A 151 6.78 -9.87 -6.62
CA ALA A 151 5.88 -10.28 -7.70
C ALA A 151 4.37 -10.17 -7.34
N ARG A 152 4.03 -9.91 -6.06
CA ARG A 152 2.63 -9.77 -5.57
C ARG A 152 1.91 -8.54 -6.07
N PHE A 153 2.64 -7.50 -6.44
CA PHE A 153 2.12 -6.30 -7.07
C PHE A 153 2.94 -6.03 -8.32
N PRO A 154 2.70 -6.78 -9.41
CA PRO A 154 3.56 -6.77 -10.60
C PRO A 154 3.65 -5.39 -11.25
N LEU A 155 2.69 -4.51 -10.96
CA LEU A 155 2.65 -3.15 -11.47
C LEU A 155 3.15 -2.09 -10.46
N SER A 156 3.61 -2.48 -9.26
CA SER A 156 3.96 -1.55 -8.16
C SER A 156 5.30 -0.81 -8.35
N GLY A 157 6.19 -1.31 -9.19
CA GLY A 157 7.48 -0.67 -9.49
C GLY A 157 7.50 -0.03 -10.89
N ASP A 158 7.95 1.22 -11.00
CA ASP A 158 8.25 1.84 -12.31
C ASP A 158 9.74 1.70 -12.66
N THR A 159 10.61 1.85 -11.67
CA THR A 159 12.07 1.87 -11.86
C THR A 159 12.73 0.97 -10.82
N ALA A 160 13.99 0.59 -11.07
CA ALA A 160 14.79 -0.13 -10.09
C ALA A 160 14.84 0.62 -8.75
N PHE A 161 14.89 1.96 -8.77
CA PHE A 161 14.80 2.80 -7.58
C PHE A 161 13.50 2.59 -6.80
N GLY A 162 12.35 2.70 -7.48
CA GLY A 162 11.04 2.45 -6.86
C GLY A 162 10.96 1.05 -6.25
N TYR A 163 11.49 0.05 -6.95
CA TYR A 163 11.58 -1.31 -6.43
C TYR A 163 12.45 -1.41 -5.17
N LYS A 164 13.61 -0.74 -5.10
CA LYS A 164 14.45 -0.78 -3.90
C LYS A 164 13.78 -0.14 -2.69
N LEU A 165 12.87 0.81 -2.87
CA LEU A 165 12.13 1.38 -1.75
C LEU A 165 11.22 0.35 -1.06
N LEU A 166 10.72 -0.65 -1.78
CA LEU A 166 9.98 -1.76 -1.16
C LEU A 166 10.83 -2.50 -0.11
N VAL A 167 12.16 -2.57 -0.30
CA VAL A 167 13.08 -3.14 0.69
C VAL A 167 13.08 -2.32 1.98
N LEU A 168 13.03 -0.99 1.88
CA LEU A 168 12.93 -0.11 3.05
C LEU A 168 11.61 -0.34 3.80
N GLU A 169 10.52 -0.50 3.06
CA GLU A 169 9.19 -0.75 3.62
C GLU A 169 9.10 -2.11 4.33
N GLU A 170 9.63 -3.17 3.72
CA GLU A 170 9.69 -4.50 4.31
C GLU A 170 10.49 -4.49 5.60
N VAL A 171 11.68 -3.89 5.56
CA VAL A 171 12.59 -3.81 6.71
C VAL A 171 11.99 -2.97 7.85
N PHE A 172 11.28 -1.88 7.53
CA PHE A 172 10.50 -1.14 8.50
C PHE A 172 9.43 -2.02 9.16
N ASN A 173 8.62 -2.71 8.37
CA ASN A 173 7.55 -3.57 8.87
C ASN A 173 8.07 -4.76 9.70
N GLU A 174 9.18 -5.37 9.29
CA GLU A 174 9.86 -6.44 10.03
C GLU A 174 10.32 -5.96 11.41
N ARG A 175 10.93 -4.76 11.46
CA ARG A 175 11.45 -4.21 12.72
C ARG A 175 10.34 -3.80 13.68
N VAL A 176 9.25 -3.22 13.17
CA VAL A 176 8.06 -2.95 13.98
C VAL A 176 7.49 -4.25 14.57
N LYS A 177 7.34 -5.30 13.75
CA LYS A 177 6.86 -6.62 14.23
C LYS A 177 7.79 -7.20 15.30
N LEU A 178 9.10 -7.02 15.13
CA LEU A 178 10.07 -7.50 16.10
C LEU A 178 9.99 -6.75 17.43
N ASP A 179 9.93 -5.43 17.40
CA ASP A 179 9.80 -4.64 18.63
C ASP A 179 8.48 -4.97 19.36
N GLU A 180 7.40 -5.22 18.62
CA GLU A 180 6.16 -5.78 19.17
C GLU A 180 6.41 -7.15 19.84
N GLN A 181 7.14 -8.07 19.20
CA GLN A 181 7.46 -9.39 19.77
C GLN A 181 8.34 -9.32 21.02
N ILE A 182 9.35 -8.45 21.03
CA ILE A 182 10.20 -8.22 22.20
C ILE A 182 9.34 -7.73 23.36
N TRP A 183 8.50 -6.72 23.12
CA TRP A 183 7.61 -6.20 24.14
C TRP A 183 6.64 -7.27 24.67
N ARG A 184 6.08 -8.11 23.80
CA ARG A 184 5.18 -9.20 24.20
C ARG A 184 5.86 -10.20 25.12
N LYS A 185 7.10 -10.58 24.78
CA LYS A 185 7.91 -11.50 25.58
C LYS A 185 8.21 -10.90 26.96
N ASP A 186 8.63 -9.64 26.99
CA ASP A 186 8.96 -8.94 28.23
C ASP A 186 7.72 -8.72 29.12
N SER A 187 6.55 -8.58 28.50
CA SER A 187 5.26 -8.39 29.19
C SER A 187 4.51 -9.70 29.48
N ALA A 188 5.09 -10.86 29.15
CA ALA A 188 4.46 -12.18 29.26
C ALA A 188 3.05 -12.26 28.63
N LEU A 189 2.83 -11.57 27.51
CA LEU A 189 1.53 -11.57 26.83
C LEU A 189 1.29 -12.88 26.08
N SER A 190 0.13 -13.50 26.30
CA SER A 190 -0.28 -14.74 25.61
C SER A 190 -0.30 -14.58 24.08
N ASP A 191 0.15 -15.63 23.38
CA ASP A 191 0.08 -15.73 21.90
C ASP A 191 -1.35 -15.66 21.36
N SER A 192 -2.35 -16.01 22.17
CA SER A 192 -3.77 -15.88 21.82
C SER A 192 -4.29 -14.44 21.83
N VAL A 193 -3.51 -13.48 22.34
CA VAL A 193 -3.92 -12.09 22.53
C VAL A 193 -3.16 -11.18 21.58
N SER A 194 -3.88 -10.32 20.85
CA SER A 194 -3.28 -9.26 20.03
C SER A 194 -2.47 -8.28 20.90
N THR A 195 -1.34 -7.80 20.38
CA THR A 195 -0.56 -6.73 21.03
C THR A 195 -1.45 -5.51 21.25
N PRO A 196 -1.38 -4.83 22.41
CA PRO A 196 -2.13 -3.61 22.63
C PRO A 196 -1.83 -2.58 21.55
N PHE A 197 -2.88 -1.90 21.08
CA PHE A 197 -2.79 -1.03 19.91
C PHE A 197 -1.86 0.17 20.15
N GLU A 198 -1.84 0.69 21.38
CA GLU A 198 -0.96 1.78 21.80
C GLU A 198 0.51 1.38 21.73
N VAL A 199 0.83 0.14 22.08
CA VAL A 199 2.19 -0.42 21.96
C VAL A 199 2.57 -0.54 20.50
N THR A 200 1.69 -1.10 19.66
CA THR A 200 1.92 -1.19 18.22
C THR A 200 2.17 0.19 17.58
N ARG A 201 1.41 1.23 17.97
CA ARG A 201 1.63 2.61 17.51
C ARG A 201 3.00 3.12 17.94
N LYS A 202 3.36 2.95 19.21
CA LYS A 202 4.66 3.36 19.76
C LYS A 202 5.82 2.66 19.05
N CYS A 203 5.78 1.34 18.89
CA CYS A 203 6.79 0.60 18.14
C CYS A 203 6.94 1.15 16.72
N SER A 204 5.84 1.49 16.06
CA SER A 204 5.87 2.08 14.72
C SER A 204 6.48 3.49 14.68
N GLU A 205 6.21 4.32 15.67
CA GLU A 205 6.77 5.67 15.81
C GLU A 205 8.26 5.64 16.13
N ASP A 206 8.67 4.82 17.10
CA ASP A 206 10.08 4.63 17.48
C ASP A 206 10.90 4.14 16.28
N ASN A 207 10.35 3.21 15.49
CA ASN A 207 10.98 2.75 14.26
C ASN A 207 11.05 3.83 13.18
N LEU A 208 10.01 4.65 13.01
CA LEU A 208 10.05 5.76 12.07
C LEU A 208 11.23 6.68 12.37
N GLN A 209 11.41 7.05 13.65
CA GLN A 209 12.51 7.91 14.05
C GLN A 209 13.86 7.22 13.83
N TYR A 210 14.00 5.96 14.24
CA TYR A 210 15.22 5.17 14.00
C TYR A 210 15.62 5.16 12.52
N PHE A 211 14.69 4.89 11.60
CA PHE A 211 15.00 4.89 10.18
C PHE A 211 15.31 6.28 9.64
N LYS A 212 14.69 7.34 10.16
CA LYS A 212 15.08 8.71 9.81
C LYS A 212 16.54 8.99 10.19
N ASP A 213 16.94 8.60 11.40
CA ASP A 213 18.31 8.79 11.87
C ASP A 213 19.33 8.01 11.03
N VAL A 214 19.00 6.77 10.66
CA VAL A 214 19.80 5.93 9.75
C VAL A 214 19.93 6.56 8.37
N LEU A 215 18.83 7.01 7.79
CA LEU A 215 18.85 7.63 6.46
C LEU A 215 19.66 8.94 6.48
N ASP A 216 19.53 9.73 7.55
CA ASP A 216 20.35 10.93 7.75
C ASP A 216 21.84 10.60 7.85
N SER A 217 22.23 9.51 8.50
CA SER A 217 23.64 9.09 8.54
C SER A 217 24.14 8.72 7.13
N TRP A 218 23.32 8.03 6.33
CA TRP A 218 23.65 7.69 4.95
C TRP A 218 23.89 8.92 4.08
N TRP A 219 23.06 9.96 4.20
CA TRP A 219 23.24 11.19 3.41
C TRP A 219 24.38 12.07 3.89
N ARG A 220 24.66 12.14 5.20
CA ARG A 220 25.87 12.83 5.68
C ARG A 220 27.14 12.20 5.12
N ASN A 221 27.12 10.87 4.95
CA ASN A 221 28.21 10.13 4.31
C ASN A 221 28.18 10.22 2.78
N ALA A 222 27.05 10.59 2.17
CA ALA A 222 26.89 10.79 0.72
C ALA A 222 27.59 12.04 0.18
N ALA A 223 27.89 13.03 1.05
CA ALA A 223 28.69 14.19 0.69
C ALA A 223 30.10 13.83 0.15
N ASN A 224 30.52 12.58 0.31
CA ASN A 224 31.79 12.03 -0.16
C ASN A 224 31.70 11.24 -1.48
N VAL A 225 30.56 11.24 -2.20
CA VAL A 225 30.47 10.60 -3.53
C VAL A 225 31.07 11.54 -4.58
N ASP A 226 32.40 11.65 -4.55
CA ASP A 226 33.15 12.46 -5.50
C ASP A 226 32.89 11.98 -6.94
N GLY A 227 32.56 12.94 -7.82
CA GLY A 227 32.51 12.72 -9.27
C GLY A 227 31.16 12.26 -9.85
N VAL A 228 30.11 12.04 -9.03
CA VAL A 228 28.76 11.77 -9.56
C VAL A 228 28.05 13.10 -9.88
N PRO A 229 27.63 13.33 -11.15
CA PRO A 229 26.99 14.58 -11.53
C PRO A 229 25.58 14.68 -10.98
N ASP A 230 25.19 15.84 -10.47
CA ASP A 230 23.83 16.07 -10.00
C ASP A 230 22.88 16.43 -11.16
N SER A 231 21.76 15.71 -11.26
CA SER A 231 20.82 15.81 -12.39
C SER A 231 19.38 16.00 -11.92
N LEU A 232 18.72 17.05 -12.42
CA LEU A 232 17.31 17.31 -12.18
C LEU A 232 16.43 16.24 -12.84
N LEU A 233 16.77 15.77 -14.04
CA LEU A 233 16.08 14.65 -14.70
C LEU A 233 16.08 13.39 -13.81
N ALA A 234 17.20 13.08 -13.16
CA ALA A 234 17.32 11.93 -12.26
C ALA A 234 16.47 12.11 -11.00
N ARG A 235 16.51 13.30 -10.39
CA ARG A 235 15.66 13.65 -9.23
C ARG A 235 14.17 13.51 -9.57
N VAL A 236 13.77 14.01 -10.74
CA VAL A 236 12.38 13.94 -11.24
C VAL A 236 11.95 12.49 -11.44
N SER A 237 12.74 11.67 -12.13
CA SER A 237 12.43 10.26 -12.37
C SER A 237 12.25 9.48 -11.05
N ALA A 238 13.19 9.63 -10.12
CA ALA A 238 13.09 8.99 -8.80
C ALA A 238 11.83 9.45 -8.03
N ASN A 239 11.54 10.76 -8.00
CA ASN A 239 10.36 11.29 -7.33
C ASN A 239 9.05 10.80 -7.96
N LEU A 240 8.98 10.65 -9.28
CA LEU A 240 7.79 10.13 -9.96
C LEU A 240 7.47 8.69 -9.55
N SER A 241 8.49 7.85 -9.35
CA SER A 241 8.32 6.48 -8.84
C SER A 241 7.79 6.49 -7.41
N VAL A 242 8.38 7.31 -6.53
CA VAL A 242 7.96 7.35 -5.11
C VAL A 242 6.59 7.97 -4.92
N ASN A 243 6.29 9.04 -5.64
CA ASN A 243 4.99 9.70 -5.54
C ASN A 243 3.86 8.74 -5.91
N ARG A 244 4.09 7.86 -6.89
CA ARG A 244 3.09 6.86 -7.23
C ARG A 244 2.82 5.96 -6.04
N ALA A 245 3.85 5.31 -5.50
CA ALA A 245 3.70 4.43 -4.33
C ALA A 245 2.97 5.15 -3.17
N LEU A 246 3.38 6.39 -2.87
CA LEU A 246 2.74 7.24 -1.86
C LEU A 246 1.26 7.52 -2.15
N LEU A 247 0.91 7.85 -3.39
CA LEU A 247 -0.46 8.11 -3.83
C LEU A 247 -1.31 6.83 -3.81
N GLU A 248 -0.74 5.67 -4.10
CA GLU A 248 -1.42 4.38 -3.98
C GLU A 248 -1.65 3.98 -2.53
N TYR A 249 -0.67 4.26 -1.64
CA TYR A 249 -0.86 4.10 -0.20
C TYR A 249 -1.95 5.03 0.34
N ALA A 250 -2.01 6.27 -0.12
CA ALA A 250 -3.10 7.18 0.25
C ALA A 250 -4.46 6.64 -0.21
N SER A 251 -4.55 6.11 -1.44
CA SER A 251 -5.79 5.50 -1.94
C SER A 251 -6.18 4.24 -1.16
N SER A 252 -5.21 3.40 -0.81
CA SER A 252 -5.41 2.18 -0.02
C SER A 252 -5.85 2.49 1.42
N ASP A 253 -5.34 3.59 2.00
CA ASP A 253 -5.78 4.08 3.31
C ASP A 253 -7.23 4.58 3.29
N GLU A 254 -7.62 5.31 2.24
CA GLU A 254 -9.01 5.76 2.06
C GLU A 254 -9.98 4.58 1.97
N ARG A 255 -9.63 3.52 1.21
CA ARG A 255 -10.42 2.27 1.22
C ARG A 255 -10.46 1.61 2.59
N GLY A 256 -9.38 1.76 3.35
CA GLY A 256 -9.30 1.27 4.72
C GLY A 256 -10.29 1.97 5.63
N LEU A 257 -10.52 3.26 5.42
CA LEU A 257 -11.53 4.02 6.16
C LEU A 257 -12.94 3.60 5.77
N GLU A 258 -13.23 3.52 4.47
CA GLU A 258 -14.53 3.06 3.98
C GLU A 258 -14.88 1.67 4.52
N ALA A 259 -13.90 0.76 4.49
CA ALA A 259 -14.04 -0.57 5.08
C ALA A 259 -14.29 -0.48 6.59
N ALA A 260 -13.48 0.28 7.33
CA ALA A 260 -13.62 0.42 8.78
C ALA A 260 -14.98 1.00 9.19
N ASP A 261 -15.43 2.07 8.54
CA ASP A 261 -16.71 2.72 8.83
C ASP A 261 -17.88 1.74 8.63
N MET A 262 -17.89 1.05 7.49
CA MET A 262 -18.87 0.00 7.17
C MET A 262 -18.84 -1.13 8.22
N THR A 263 -17.67 -1.68 8.51
CA THR A 263 -17.52 -2.82 9.43
C THR A 263 -17.91 -2.43 10.85
N VAL A 264 -17.46 -1.28 11.33
CA VAL A 264 -17.72 -0.81 12.70
C VAL A 264 -19.20 -0.52 12.88
N GLU A 265 -19.84 0.16 11.93
CA GLU A 265 -21.29 0.40 12.00
C GLU A 265 -22.05 -0.92 12.04
N PHE A 266 -21.74 -1.86 11.14
CA PHE A 266 -22.41 -3.16 11.08
C PHE A 266 -22.22 -3.98 12.37
N LEU A 267 -20.97 -4.11 12.85
CA LEU A 267 -20.69 -4.88 14.07
C LEU A 267 -21.30 -4.22 15.31
N ASP A 268 -21.35 -2.90 15.40
CA ASP A 268 -21.97 -2.21 16.53
C ASP A 268 -23.47 -2.55 16.61
N GLN A 269 -24.13 -2.66 15.46
CA GLN A 269 -25.54 -3.07 15.38
C GLN A 269 -25.73 -4.54 15.74
N LEU A 270 -24.81 -5.43 15.34
CA LEU A 270 -24.82 -6.83 15.79
C LEU A 270 -24.60 -6.95 17.30
N ASN A 271 -23.63 -6.21 17.85
CA ASN A 271 -23.34 -6.20 19.28
C ASN A 271 -24.54 -5.71 20.11
N ARG A 272 -25.28 -4.70 19.63
CA ARG A 272 -26.54 -4.25 20.26
C ARG A 272 -27.65 -5.30 20.24
N LYS A 273 -27.61 -6.24 19.29
CA LYS A 273 -28.49 -7.41 19.25
C LYS A 273 -27.97 -8.60 20.07
N GLY A 274 -26.87 -8.44 20.79
CA GLY A 274 -26.24 -9.48 21.58
C GLY A 274 -25.40 -10.47 20.75
N ILE A 275 -25.20 -10.21 19.46
CA ILE A 275 -24.32 -11.00 18.59
C ILE A 275 -22.92 -10.41 18.72
N CYS A 276 -22.14 -10.99 19.62
CA CYS A 276 -20.78 -10.57 19.94
C CYS A 276 -19.73 -11.64 19.60
N GLU A 277 -20.15 -12.79 19.10
CA GLU A 277 -19.29 -13.93 18.80
C GLU A 277 -19.75 -14.62 17.52
N VAL A 278 -18.81 -15.24 16.82
CA VAL A 278 -19.07 -16.13 15.70
C VAL A 278 -19.74 -17.42 16.24
N PRO A 279 -20.80 -17.94 15.59
CA PRO A 279 -21.47 -19.16 16.05
C PRO A 279 -20.52 -20.36 16.15
N ILE A 280 -20.54 -21.05 17.29
CA ILE A 280 -19.61 -22.15 17.62
C ILE A 280 -19.73 -23.31 16.61
N GLU A 281 -20.92 -23.52 16.05
CA GLU A 281 -21.19 -24.60 15.12
C GLU A 281 -20.39 -24.48 13.81
N ILE A 282 -19.90 -23.28 13.47
CA ILE A 282 -19.14 -23.00 12.24
C ILE A 282 -17.81 -23.75 12.23
N ASP A 283 -17.18 -23.93 13.39
CA ASP A 283 -15.91 -24.65 13.50
C ASP A 283 -16.05 -26.15 13.15
N HIS A 284 -17.28 -26.67 13.11
CA HIS A 284 -17.59 -28.06 12.77
C HIS A 284 -18.10 -28.23 11.33
N TRP A 285 -18.09 -27.17 10.52
CA TRP A 285 -18.47 -27.27 9.12
C TRP A 285 -17.39 -27.98 8.32
N ASN A 286 -17.81 -28.77 7.33
CA ASN A 286 -16.88 -29.42 6.41
C ASN A 286 -16.94 -28.71 5.06
N ALA A 287 -15.87 -28.81 4.28
CA ALA A 287 -15.75 -28.13 3.00
C ALA A 287 -16.87 -28.50 1.99
N ALA A 288 -17.45 -29.70 2.11
CA ALA A 288 -18.50 -30.17 1.20
C ALA A 288 -19.86 -29.48 1.44
N ASN A 289 -20.11 -28.94 2.63
CA ASN A 289 -21.40 -28.31 2.99
C ASN A 289 -21.29 -26.90 3.57
N GLU A 290 -20.08 -26.32 3.65
CA GLU A 290 -19.89 -24.99 4.25
C GLU A 290 -20.74 -23.89 3.56
N GLN A 291 -20.91 -23.94 2.24
CA GLN A 291 -21.69 -22.94 1.50
C GLN A 291 -23.20 -23.06 1.77
N GLU A 292 -23.74 -24.27 1.76
CA GLU A 292 -25.16 -24.52 2.06
C GLU A 292 -25.48 -24.11 3.51
N LYS A 293 -24.62 -24.49 4.46
CA LYS A 293 -24.77 -24.11 5.87
C LYS A 293 -24.66 -22.61 6.08
N LEU A 294 -23.74 -21.95 5.37
CA LEU A 294 -23.62 -20.50 5.37
C LEU A 294 -24.90 -19.83 4.84
N ALA A 295 -25.43 -20.29 3.70
CA ALA A 295 -26.69 -19.77 3.15
C ALA A 295 -27.83 -19.91 4.17
N ASN A 296 -28.00 -21.09 4.78
CA ASN A 296 -29.02 -21.34 5.79
C ASN A 296 -28.88 -20.41 7.00
N LEU A 297 -27.65 -20.20 7.49
CA LEU A 297 -27.39 -19.26 8.58
C LEU A 297 -27.74 -17.82 8.20
N LEU A 298 -27.37 -17.39 6.99
CA LEU A 298 -27.69 -16.06 6.48
C LEU A 298 -29.20 -15.87 6.27
N HIS A 299 -29.93 -16.88 5.80
CA HIS A 299 -31.39 -16.84 5.75
C HIS A 299 -32.00 -16.69 7.14
N HIS A 300 -31.52 -17.47 8.11
CA HIS A 300 -32.01 -17.43 9.47
C HIS A 300 -31.79 -16.06 10.14
N TRP A 301 -30.67 -15.40 9.86
CA TRP A 301 -30.36 -14.09 10.42
C TRP A 301 -30.99 -12.94 9.62
N PHE A 302 -30.77 -12.88 8.31
CA PHE A 302 -31.02 -11.70 7.49
C PHE A 302 -32.16 -11.86 6.46
N GLY A 303 -32.74 -13.06 6.31
CA GLY A 303 -33.83 -13.35 5.37
C GLY A 303 -35.17 -12.72 5.75
N HIS A 304 -36.24 -12.96 4.98
CA HIS A 304 -37.56 -12.32 5.17
C HIS A 304 -38.20 -12.43 6.56
N GLU A 305 -37.84 -13.48 7.31
CA GLU A 305 -38.25 -13.71 8.70
C GLU A 305 -37.03 -13.83 9.63
N GLY A 306 -35.93 -13.19 9.22
CA GLY A 306 -34.65 -13.28 9.89
C GLY A 306 -34.71 -12.72 11.31
N ILE A 307 -34.05 -13.41 12.25
CA ILE A 307 -34.17 -13.14 13.69
C ILE A 307 -33.67 -11.76 14.12
N ILE A 308 -32.83 -11.11 13.33
CA ILE A 308 -32.28 -9.79 13.64
C ILE A 308 -32.99 -8.65 12.91
N LEU A 309 -33.95 -8.95 12.03
CA LEU A 309 -34.71 -7.92 11.35
C LEU A 309 -35.58 -7.13 12.32
N GLU A 310 -35.58 -5.81 12.16
CA GLU A 310 -36.35 -4.90 13.00
C GLU A 310 -36.96 -3.79 12.15
N LYS A 311 -38.28 -3.61 12.30
CA LYS A 311 -39.01 -2.56 11.59
C LYS A 311 -38.53 -1.19 12.07
N GLY A 312 -37.96 -0.41 11.16
CA GLY A 312 -37.43 0.93 11.45
C GLY A 312 -36.03 0.94 12.10
N GLY A 313 -35.42 -0.22 12.33
CA GLY A 313 -34.04 -0.34 12.80
C GLY A 313 -33.01 -0.29 11.66
N TYR A 314 -31.74 -0.59 11.98
CA TYR A 314 -30.66 -0.73 11.00
C TYR A 314 -30.90 -1.93 10.07
N PHE A 315 -31.25 -3.08 10.64
CA PHE A 315 -31.62 -4.31 9.93
C PHE A 315 -33.09 -4.27 9.49
N ASN A 316 -33.49 -3.28 8.70
CA ASN A 316 -34.89 -3.10 8.27
C ASN A 316 -35.21 -3.69 6.89
N ARG A 317 -34.19 -4.10 6.14
CA ARG A 317 -34.33 -4.65 4.79
C ARG A 317 -33.96 -6.13 4.78
N PRO A 318 -34.90 -7.04 4.54
CA PRO A 318 -34.58 -8.45 4.36
C PRO A 318 -33.70 -8.65 3.13
N MET A 319 -32.72 -9.53 3.26
CA MET A 319 -31.97 -10.08 2.15
C MET A 319 -32.82 -11.18 1.49
N TYR A 320 -32.90 -11.15 0.16
CA TYR A 320 -33.60 -12.15 -0.62
C TYR A 320 -32.63 -13.27 -0.99
N ASP A 321 -33.16 -14.39 -1.48
CA ASP A 321 -32.35 -15.55 -1.89
C ASP A 321 -31.22 -15.13 -2.84
N SER A 322 -31.50 -14.27 -3.82
CA SER A 322 -30.47 -13.75 -4.75
C SER A 322 -29.42 -12.85 -4.09
N ASP A 323 -29.77 -12.12 -3.02
CA ASP A 323 -28.81 -11.33 -2.25
C ASP A 323 -27.88 -12.28 -1.45
N ILE A 324 -28.45 -13.33 -0.82
CA ILE A 324 -27.73 -14.32 -0.02
C ILE A 324 -26.82 -15.19 -0.89
N ASP A 325 -27.31 -15.67 -2.03
CA ASP A 325 -26.52 -16.42 -3.02
C ASP A 325 -25.29 -15.62 -3.48
N THR A 326 -25.47 -14.31 -3.67
CA THR A 326 -24.38 -13.40 -4.03
C THR A 326 -23.36 -13.29 -2.89
N VAL A 327 -23.81 -13.17 -1.64
CA VAL A 327 -22.91 -13.18 -0.47
C VAL A 327 -22.11 -14.46 -0.40
N VAL A 328 -22.76 -15.62 -0.50
CA VAL A 328 -22.08 -16.92 -0.40
C VAL A 328 -21.04 -17.06 -1.52
N ARG A 329 -21.44 -16.82 -2.77
CA ARG A 329 -20.56 -16.92 -3.94
C ARG A 329 -19.35 -15.99 -3.82
N TRP A 330 -19.58 -14.69 -3.57
CA TRP A 330 -18.47 -13.73 -3.49
C TRP A 330 -17.58 -13.96 -2.27
N SER A 331 -18.10 -14.49 -1.15
CA SER A 331 -17.27 -14.79 0.02
C SER A 331 -16.25 -15.89 -0.26
N VAL A 332 -16.61 -16.89 -1.05
CA VAL A 332 -15.68 -17.94 -1.49
C VAL A 332 -14.58 -17.36 -2.39
N GLU A 333 -14.97 -16.56 -3.38
CA GLU A 333 -14.04 -15.89 -4.29
C GLU A 333 -13.08 -14.96 -3.52
N LEU A 334 -13.60 -14.12 -2.63
CA LEU A 334 -12.80 -13.19 -1.81
C LEU A 334 -11.84 -13.92 -0.88
N ARG A 335 -12.26 -15.04 -0.27
CA ARG A 335 -11.37 -15.88 0.55
C ARG A 335 -10.20 -16.39 -0.27
N GLN A 336 -10.48 -16.90 -1.47
CA GLN A 336 -9.44 -17.40 -2.37
C GLN A 336 -8.48 -16.29 -2.80
N GLN A 337 -9.00 -15.14 -3.25
CA GLN A 337 -8.19 -13.98 -3.61
C GLN A 337 -7.35 -13.48 -2.43
N TYR A 338 -7.92 -13.45 -1.22
CA TYR A 338 -7.19 -13.06 -0.02
C TYR A 338 -6.04 -14.00 0.29
N ILE A 339 -6.27 -15.33 0.27
CA ILE A 339 -5.23 -16.34 0.52
C ILE A 339 -4.07 -16.20 -0.48
N LEU A 340 -4.38 -16.05 -1.76
CA LEU A 340 -3.39 -15.92 -2.82
C LEU A 340 -2.63 -14.59 -2.78
N GLY A 341 -3.27 -13.50 -2.35
CA GLY A 341 -2.68 -12.16 -2.31
C GLY A 341 -2.12 -11.77 -0.93
N ARG A 342 -3.03 -11.42 -0.01
CA ARG A 342 -2.69 -10.76 1.28
C ARG A 342 -2.41 -11.74 2.42
N GLY A 343 -2.92 -12.97 2.32
CA GLY A 343 -2.86 -14.00 3.34
C GLY A 343 -1.70 -14.98 3.19
N VAL A 344 -0.75 -14.76 2.28
CA VAL A 344 0.30 -15.76 1.89
C VAL A 344 1.09 -16.34 3.07
N PHE A 345 1.30 -15.58 4.15
CA PHE A 345 2.03 -16.07 5.32
C PHE A 345 1.23 -17.09 6.16
N GLY A 346 -0.10 -16.96 6.21
CA GLY A 346 -1.00 -17.93 6.86
C GLY A 346 -1.58 -18.97 5.89
N GLY A 347 -1.68 -18.60 4.62
CA GLY A 347 -2.21 -19.39 3.53
C GLY A 347 -3.61 -19.95 3.80
N ASP A 348 -3.90 -21.05 3.14
CA ASP A 348 -5.14 -21.80 3.31
C ASP A 348 -5.29 -22.36 4.75
N ARG A 349 -4.16 -22.64 5.43
CA ARG A 349 -4.16 -23.18 6.80
C ARG A 349 -4.81 -22.24 7.82
N GLU A 350 -4.56 -20.94 7.68
CA GLU A 350 -5.10 -19.92 8.58
C GLU A 350 -6.40 -19.33 8.07
N HIS A 351 -6.48 -19.01 6.78
CA HIS A 351 -7.60 -18.26 6.21
C HIS A 351 -8.62 -19.12 5.44
N GLY A 352 -8.31 -20.39 5.14
CA GLY A 352 -9.20 -21.32 4.43
C GLY A 352 -10.32 -21.91 5.29
N ARG A 353 -10.25 -21.74 6.61
CA ARG A 353 -11.22 -22.34 7.56
C ARG A 353 -12.65 -21.79 7.37
N PRO A 354 -13.70 -22.58 7.69
CA PRO A 354 -15.10 -22.13 7.59
C PRO A 354 -15.41 -20.86 8.38
N HIS A 355 -14.76 -20.69 9.54
CA HIS A 355 -14.81 -19.45 10.33
C HIS A 355 -14.52 -18.20 9.47
N ASN A 356 -13.45 -18.22 8.67
CA ASN A 356 -13.08 -17.06 7.86
C ASN A 356 -14.05 -16.85 6.69
N LEU A 357 -14.59 -17.92 6.11
CA LEU A 357 -15.64 -17.80 5.09
C LEU A 357 -16.86 -17.05 5.65
N PHE A 358 -17.24 -17.34 6.89
CA PHE A 358 -18.28 -16.59 7.59
C PHE A 358 -17.90 -15.12 7.81
N LEU A 359 -16.65 -14.82 8.20
CA LEU A 359 -16.19 -13.43 8.34
C LEU A 359 -16.21 -12.66 7.00
N PHE A 360 -15.87 -13.30 5.88
CA PHE A 360 -16.04 -12.71 4.55
C PHE A 360 -17.53 -12.43 4.25
N ALA A 361 -18.42 -13.35 4.60
CA ALA A 361 -19.85 -13.14 4.44
C ALA A 361 -20.37 -11.99 5.32
N LEU A 362 -19.87 -11.84 6.55
CA LEU A 362 -20.20 -10.70 7.39
C LEU A 362 -19.73 -9.37 6.79
N ALA A 363 -18.53 -9.32 6.18
CA ALA A 363 -18.08 -8.12 5.48
C ALA A 363 -19.03 -7.76 4.31
N MET A 364 -19.46 -8.76 3.54
CA MET A 364 -20.43 -8.61 2.45
C MET A 364 -21.80 -8.12 2.94
N VAL A 365 -22.34 -8.73 3.99
CA VAL A 365 -23.62 -8.34 4.60
C VAL A 365 -23.53 -6.93 5.18
N GLY A 366 -22.42 -6.59 5.82
CA GLY A 366 -22.13 -5.23 6.27
C GLY A 366 -22.25 -4.22 5.14
N SER A 367 -21.68 -4.53 3.97
CA SER A 367 -21.79 -3.65 2.80
C SER A 367 -23.22 -3.46 2.28
N PHE A 368 -24.07 -4.49 2.37
CA PHE A 368 -25.50 -4.42 2.01
C PHE A 368 -26.28 -3.47 2.93
N PHE A 369 -26.14 -3.63 4.25
CA PHE A 369 -26.91 -2.83 5.21
C PHE A 369 -26.39 -1.40 5.33
N ALA A 370 -25.07 -1.20 5.33
CA ALA A 370 -24.45 0.12 5.35
C ALA A 370 -24.64 0.88 4.03
N ARG A 371 -25.07 0.18 2.96
CA ARG A 371 -25.13 0.72 1.58
C ARG A 371 -23.79 1.32 1.17
N ALA A 372 -22.71 0.61 1.51
CA ALA A 372 -21.36 1.09 1.38
C ALA A 372 -21.05 1.44 -0.08
N LYS A 373 -20.31 2.53 -0.27
CA LYS A 373 -19.83 2.99 -1.57
C LYS A 373 -18.34 3.22 -1.50
N THR A 374 -17.68 3.06 -2.64
CA THR A 374 -16.24 3.21 -2.77
C THR A 374 -15.90 3.80 -4.13
N ASP A 375 -14.83 4.59 -4.25
CA ASP A 375 -14.39 5.05 -5.58
C ASP A 375 -13.76 3.92 -6.40
N HIS A 376 -13.97 4.02 -7.71
CA HIS A 376 -13.31 3.19 -8.70
C HIS A 376 -11.78 3.29 -8.65
N GLU A 377 -11.07 2.23 -9.03
CA GLU A 377 -9.61 2.21 -9.20
C GLU A 377 -9.16 3.32 -10.17
N PHE A 378 -9.91 3.46 -11.26
CA PHE A 378 -9.66 4.39 -12.34
C PHE A 378 -10.48 5.67 -12.14
N LYS A 379 -9.83 6.73 -11.67
CA LYS A 379 -10.46 8.03 -11.47
C LYS A 379 -10.59 8.79 -12.80
N GLY A 380 -11.80 9.16 -13.18
CA GLY A 380 -12.04 9.88 -14.46
C GLY A 380 -13.41 9.60 -15.11
N HIS A 381 -14.20 8.68 -14.54
CA HIS A 381 -15.59 8.48 -14.91
C HIS A 381 -16.51 9.55 -14.30
N ASN A 382 -17.66 9.78 -14.94
CA ASN A 382 -18.68 10.74 -14.46
C ASN A 382 -19.20 10.37 -13.05
N ASN A 383 -19.25 9.07 -12.73
CA ASN A 383 -19.53 8.58 -11.38
C ASN A 383 -18.22 8.15 -10.73
N ARG A 384 -17.84 8.86 -9.68
CA ARG A 384 -16.61 8.57 -8.94
C ARG A 384 -16.77 7.33 -8.06
N THR A 385 -17.92 7.18 -7.40
CA THR A 385 -18.22 6.14 -6.41
C THR A 385 -19.23 5.12 -6.91
N TYR A 386 -19.02 3.85 -6.59
CA TYR A 386 -19.90 2.72 -6.88
C TYR A 386 -20.30 2.00 -5.60
N ALA A 387 -21.46 1.33 -5.63
CA ALA A 387 -21.89 0.49 -4.52
C ALA A 387 -20.95 -0.71 -4.38
N VAL A 388 -20.56 -1.03 -3.15
CA VAL A 388 -19.74 -2.22 -2.84
C VAL A 388 -20.59 -3.49 -3.00
N PHE A 389 -21.84 -3.46 -2.55
CA PHE A 389 -22.80 -4.53 -2.79
C PHE A 389 -23.54 -4.31 -4.13
N PRO A 390 -23.74 -5.34 -4.97
CA PRO A 390 -24.37 -5.18 -6.27
C PRO A 390 -25.88 -4.92 -6.16
N ASP A 391 -26.41 -4.11 -7.08
CA ASP A 391 -27.85 -3.91 -7.19
C ASP A 391 -28.56 -5.19 -7.67
N ARG A 392 -29.78 -5.43 -7.19
CA ARG A 392 -30.59 -6.58 -7.59
C ARG A 392 -30.81 -6.60 -9.09
N GLY A 393 -30.63 -7.78 -9.69
CA GLY A 393 -30.69 -7.97 -11.14
C GLY A 393 -29.35 -7.78 -11.85
N THR A 394 -28.33 -7.25 -11.17
CA THR A 394 -26.96 -7.20 -11.70
C THR A 394 -26.26 -8.53 -11.41
N GLN A 395 -26.24 -9.44 -12.37
CA GLN A 395 -25.50 -10.69 -12.22
C GLN A 395 -24.03 -10.47 -12.56
N ARG A 396 -23.19 -10.45 -11.53
CA ARG A 396 -21.72 -10.51 -11.67
C ARG A 396 -21.20 -11.75 -10.98
N GLU A 397 -20.37 -12.50 -11.69
CA GLU A 397 -19.74 -13.71 -11.17
C GLU A 397 -18.85 -13.39 -9.97
N LYS A 398 -18.03 -12.33 -10.11
CA LYS A 398 -17.05 -11.87 -9.12
C LYS A 398 -17.29 -10.42 -8.67
N PRO A 399 -16.86 -10.04 -7.45
CA PRO A 399 -16.84 -8.64 -7.05
C PRO A 399 -15.93 -7.83 -7.97
N PRO A 400 -16.31 -6.60 -8.36
CA PRO A 400 -15.37 -5.70 -9.01
C PRO A 400 -14.23 -5.36 -8.04
N VAL A 401 -13.08 -4.98 -8.58
CA VAL A 401 -11.84 -4.82 -7.82
C VAL A 401 -11.99 -3.89 -6.62
N HIS A 402 -12.64 -2.74 -6.78
CA HIS A 402 -12.75 -1.74 -5.71
C HIS A 402 -13.58 -2.27 -4.55
N ALA A 403 -14.67 -2.97 -4.87
CA ALA A 403 -15.47 -3.64 -3.87
C ALA A 403 -14.65 -4.74 -3.19
N ALA A 404 -13.94 -5.58 -3.96
CA ALA A 404 -13.12 -6.65 -3.42
C ALA A 404 -12.05 -6.14 -2.45
N GLN A 405 -11.38 -5.02 -2.77
CA GLN A 405 -10.38 -4.41 -1.89
C GLN A 405 -10.98 -3.96 -0.55
N VAL A 406 -12.13 -3.26 -0.57
CA VAL A 406 -12.85 -2.83 0.65
C VAL A 406 -13.29 -4.04 1.48
N LEU A 407 -13.88 -5.05 0.85
CA LEU A 407 -14.39 -6.24 1.52
C LEU A 407 -13.26 -7.08 2.15
N MET A 408 -12.14 -7.25 1.44
CA MET A 408 -10.94 -7.92 1.97
C MET A 408 -10.31 -7.13 3.13
N GLN A 409 -10.34 -5.79 3.08
CA GLN A 409 -9.87 -4.96 4.20
C GLN A 409 -10.80 -5.10 5.41
N SER A 410 -12.12 -5.07 5.21
CA SER A 410 -13.13 -5.31 6.25
C SER A 410 -12.89 -6.66 6.92
N TYR A 411 -12.80 -7.75 6.14
CA TYR A 411 -12.45 -9.08 6.67
C TYR A 411 -11.16 -9.05 7.50
N GLY A 412 -10.08 -8.48 6.94
CA GLY A 412 -8.79 -8.42 7.64
C GLY A 412 -8.86 -7.66 8.97
N MET A 413 -9.71 -6.63 9.07
CA MET A 413 -9.95 -5.93 10.34
C MET A 413 -10.74 -6.80 11.32
N ILE A 414 -11.80 -7.50 10.88
CA ILE A 414 -12.58 -8.39 11.75
C ILE A 414 -11.69 -9.52 12.29
N ALA A 415 -10.94 -10.19 11.40
CA ALA A 415 -10.14 -11.35 11.73
C ALA A 415 -8.94 -11.02 12.62
N VAL A 416 -8.29 -9.87 12.44
CA VAL A 416 -7.06 -9.51 13.18
C VAL A 416 -7.36 -8.70 14.45
N ALA A 417 -8.40 -7.85 14.44
CA ALA A 417 -8.70 -7.01 15.59
C ALA A 417 -9.27 -7.79 16.77
N ASN A 418 -10.03 -8.85 16.49
CA ASN A 418 -10.73 -9.64 17.49
C ASN A 418 -9.89 -10.81 18.01
N ARG A 419 -10.27 -11.36 19.16
CA ARG A 419 -9.64 -12.55 19.75
C ARG A 419 -10.56 -13.73 19.50
N GLU A 420 -9.99 -14.84 19.03
CA GLU A 420 -10.73 -16.09 18.89
C GLU A 420 -12.02 -15.90 18.06
N GLN A 421 -13.19 -16.09 18.67
CA GLN A 421 -14.50 -15.99 18.03
C GLN A 421 -15.17 -14.63 18.23
N GLU A 422 -14.53 -13.64 18.87
CA GLU A 422 -15.14 -12.35 19.19
C GLU A 422 -15.47 -11.53 17.92
N LEU A 423 -16.56 -10.78 17.96
CA LEU A 423 -17.02 -9.84 16.94
C LEU A 423 -17.18 -8.45 17.55
N SER A 424 -16.10 -7.76 17.90
CA SER A 424 -16.16 -6.47 18.62
C SER A 424 -15.97 -5.27 17.70
N ALA A 425 -17.00 -4.43 17.61
CA ALA A 425 -16.94 -3.17 16.87
C ALA A 425 -15.87 -2.22 17.41
N VAL A 426 -15.71 -2.18 18.74
CA VAL A 426 -14.73 -1.32 19.41
C VAL A 426 -13.32 -1.73 19.05
N ARG A 427 -13.02 -3.04 19.07
CA ARG A 427 -11.67 -3.54 18.73
C ARG A 427 -11.35 -3.30 17.26
N VAL A 428 -12.30 -3.53 16.37
CA VAL A 428 -12.16 -3.23 14.93
C VAL A 428 -11.84 -1.75 14.71
N ARG A 429 -12.57 -0.84 15.38
CA ARG A 429 -12.30 0.61 15.30
C ARG A 429 -10.87 0.94 15.73
N THR A 430 -10.43 0.43 16.88
CA THR A 430 -9.09 0.74 17.41
C THR A 430 -7.97 0.12 16.55
N TYR A 431 -8.20 -1.09 16.01
CA TYR A 431 -7.28 -1.70 15.05
C TYR A 431 -7.17 -0.89 13.76
N ALA A 432 -8.30 -0.48 13.17
CA ALA A 432 -8.32 0.30 11.94
C ALA A 432 -7.55 1.61 12.08
N GLN A 433 -7.76 2.35 13.18
CA GLN A 433 -7.00 3.55 13.51
C GLN A 433 -5.50 3.27 13.64
N THR A 434 -5.14 2.16 14.27
CA THR A 434 -3.73 1.78 14.49
C THR A 434 -3.03 1.36 13.20
N ALA A 435 -3.70 0.56 12.38
CA ALA A 435 -3.22 0.17 11.06
C ALA A 435 -3.01 1.40 10.16
N ARG A 436 -3.93 2.37 10.23
CA ARG A 436 -3.82 3.66 9.53
C ARG A 436 -2.57 4.44 9.96
N VAL A 437 -2.35 4.62 11.26
CA VAL A 437 -1.15 5.31 11.78
C VAL A 437 0.14 4.62 11.32
N LYS A 438 0.20 3.27 11.33
CA LYS A 438 1.37 2.53 10.80
C LYS A 438 1.64 2.84 9.32
N ARG A 439 0.59 2.92 8.49
CA ARG A 439 0.73 3.30 7.07
C ARG A 439 1.20 4.74 6.91
N TRP A 440 0.72 5.65 7.75
CA TRP A 440 1.18 7.04 7.72
C TRP A 440 2.66 7.16 8.08
N HIS A 441 3.14 6.43 9.09
CA HIS A 441 4.57 6.37 9.38
C HIS A 441 5.38 5.87 8.19
N LEU A 442 4.87 4.86 7.45
CA LEU A 442 5.50 4.40 6.21
C LEU A 442 5.53 5.49 5.13
N GLN A 443 4.43 6.21 4.91
CA GLN A 443 4.37 7.34 3.97
C GLN A 443 5.38 8.43 4.36
N GLN A 444 5.47 8.76 5.65
CA GLN A 444 6.44 9.72 6.17
C GLN A 444 7.88 9.25 5.95
N LEU A 445 8.17 7.96 6.15
CA LEU A 445 9.49 7.38 5.92
C LEU A 445 9.91 7.49 4.45
N LEU A 446 9.04 7.08 3.52
CA LEU A 446 9.32 7.15 2.09
C LEU A 446 9.49 8.59 1.60
N ALA A 447 8.65 9.50 2.09
CA ALA A 447 8.80 10.91 1.77
C ALA A 447 10.11 11.48 2.32
N PHE A 448 10.46 11.17 3.57
CA PHE A 448 11.74 11.60 4.16
C PHE A 448 12.95 11.05 3.39
N ALA A 449 12.85 9.81 2.90
CA ALA A 449 13.91 9.14 2.15
C ALA A 449 14.20 9.81 0.79
N VAL A 450 13.21 10.46 0.17
CA VAL A 450 13.33 10.90 -1.24
C VAL A 450 13.12 12.39 -1.45
N LYS A 451 12.19 12.99 -0.71
CA LYS A 451 11.86 14.42 -0.88
C LYS A 451 13.02 15.30 -0.46
N LYS A 452 13.21 16.39 -1.22
CA LYS A 452 14.28 17.37 -1.00
C LYS A 452 15.71 16.83 -1.12
N ARG A 453 15.88 15.62 -1.66
CA ARG A 453 17.20 15.01 -1.92
C ARG A 453 17.75 15.36 -3.30
N THR A 454 19.07 15.38 -3.38
CA THR A 454 19.85 15.53 -4.60
C THR A 454 19.92 14.20 -5.37
N ALA A 455 20.27 14.23 -6.66
CA ALA A 455 20.40 12.97 -7.41
C ALA A 455 21.50 12.05 -6.84
N PRO A 456 22.68 12.55 -6.43
CA PRO A 456 23.70 11.72 -5.80
C PRO A 456 23.24 11.10 -4.48
N GLU A 457 22.51 11.84 -3.63
CA GLU A 457 21.95 11.31 -2.38
C GLU A 457 20.95 10.17 -2.64
N LEU A 458 20.11 10.29 -3.67
CA LEU A 458 19.18 9.24 -4.08
C LEU A 458 19.93 8.00 -4.61
N LEU A 459 21.05 8.19 -5.32
CA LEU A 459 21.90 7.09 -5.76
C LEU A 459 22.58 6.37 -4.58
N VAL A 460 23.00 7.11 -3.55
CA VAL A 460 23.50 6.49 -2.31
C VAL A 460 22.42 5.65 -1.65
N LEU A 461 21.21 6.18 -1.51
CA LEU A 461 20.07 5.45 -0.97
C LEU A 461 19.83 4.14 -1.76
N PHE A 462 19.79 4.21 -3.09
CA PHE A 462 19.65 3.05 -3.96
C PHE A 462 20.70 1.98 -3.68
N ASN A 463 21.98 2.38 -3.64
CA ASN A 463 23.10 1.48 -3.42
C ASN A 463 23.08 0.84 -2.02
N GLN A 464 22.70 1.59 -0.99
CA GLN A 464 22.59 1.06 0.37
C GLN A 464 21.43 0.07 0.50
N LEU A 465 20.27 0.38 -0.08
CA LEU A 465 19.13 -0.55 -0.09
C LEU A 465 19.46 -1.84 -0.85
N GLU A 466 20.24 -1.76 -1.93
CA GLU A 466 20.71 -2.95 -2.63
C GLU A 466 21.65 -3.81 -1.78
N ARG A 467 22.54 -3.19 -0.99
CA ARG A 467 23.38 -3.92 -0.03
C ARG A 467 22.54 -4.61 1.04
N VAL A 468 21.54 -3.92 1.57
CA VAL A 468 20.60 -4.48 2.55
C VAL A 468 19.85 -5.67 1.96
N ARG A 469 19.33 -5.56 0.73
CA ARG A 469 18.66 -6.65 0.02
C ARG A 469 19.57 -7.86 -0.15
N LYS A 470 20.79 -7.67 -0.67
CA LYS A 470 21.76 -8.76 -0.85
C LYS A 470 22.07 -9.47 0.47
N ALA A 471 22.32 -8.71 1.52
CA ALA A 471 22.60 -9.28 2.84
C ALA A 471 21.40 -10.09 3.39
N ARG A 472 20.17 -9.65 3.17
CA ARG A 472 18.94 -10.41 3.53
C ARG A 472 18.84 -11.72 2.75
N ILE A 473 19.08 -11.70 1.44
CA ILE A 473 19.06 -12.91 0.61
C ILE A 473 20.14 -13.90 1.07
N GLU A 474 21.37 -13.43 1.30
CA GLU A 474 22.46 -14.27 1.82
C GLU A 474 22.12 -14.89 3.17
N ALA A 475 21.54 -14.11 4.09
CA ALA A 475 21.10 -14.59 5.39
C ALA A 475 20.04 -15.69 5.26
N TYR A 476 19.03 -15.46 4.42
CA TYR A 476 17.97 -16.43 4.14
C TYR A 476 18.54 -17.74 3.58
N CYS A 477 19.43 -17.65 2.59
CA CYS A 477 20.09 -18.82 2.02
C CYS A 477 20.91 -19.60 3.07
N ARG A 478 21.65 -18.92 3.95
CA ARG A 478 22.42 -19.57 5.04
C ARG A 478 21.53 -20.27 6.06
N THR A 479 20.39 -19.68 6.41
CA THR A 479 19.43 -20.32 7.33
C THR A 479 18.76 -21.55 6.72
N ARG A 480 18.57 -21.59 5.39
CA ARG A 480 17.94 -22.70 4.68
C ARG A 480 18.89 -23.87 4.43
N THR A 481 20.20 -23.62 4.30
CA THR A 481 21.22 -24.66 4.07
C THR A 481 21.76 -25.30 5.35
N GLY A 482 21.25 -24.93 6.54
CA GLY A 482 21.59 -25.59 7.81
C GLY A 482 22.97 -25.23 8.40
N ALA A 483 23.62 -24.17 7.92
CA ALA A 483 24.97 -23.79 8.35
C ALA A 483 25.06 -23.25 9.80
N TYR A 484 23.94 -23.08 10.50
CA TYR A 484 23.89 -22.78 11.93
C TYR A 484 22.85 -23.66 12.62
N THR A 485 23.27 -24.80 13.16
CA THR A 485 22.50 -25.55 14.14
C THR A 485 22.73 -24.94 15.52
N ILE A 486 21.80 -24.09 15.98
CA ILE A 486 21.70 -23.73 17.39
C ILE A 486 20.54 -24.57 17.96
N PRO A 487 20.77 -25.41 18.98
CA PRO A 487 19.74 -26.27 19.51
C PRO A 487 18.82 -25.47 20.43
N PHE A 488 17.60 -25.19 19.98
CA PHE A 488 16.48 -24.88 20.88
C PHE A 488 15.27 -25.70 20.50
N GLY A 489 14.68 -26.33 21.52
CA GLY A 489 13.60 -27.30 21.39
C GLY A 489 12.30 -26.70 20.88
N ASN A 490 11.66 -27.45 19.99
CA ASN A 490 10.24 -27.50 19.63
C ASN A 490 9.41 -26.24 19.84
N GLY A 491 9.27 -25.46 18.76
CA GLY A 491 8.13 -24.56 18.55
C GLY A 491 8.52 -23.15 18.11
N VAL A 492 8.46 -22.91 16.79
CA VAL A 492 8.37 -21.60 16.11
C VAL A 492 9.68 -20.78 15.92
N SER A 493 9.86 -20.39 14.65
CA SER A 493 10.59 -19.29 13.95
C SER A 493 11.54 -18.28 14.64
N GLY A 494 11.87 -18.37 15.92
CA GLY A 494 12.69 -17.37 16.63
C GLY A 494 14.12 -17.18 16.12
N THR A 495 14.73 -18.21 15.55
CA THR A 495 16.12 -18.17 15.04
C THR A 495 16.28 -17.27 13.81
N SER A 496 15.26 -17.21 12.94
CA SER A 496 15.27 -16.33 11.76
C SER A 496 15.24 -14.86 12.19
N ILE A 497 14.35 -14.53 13.12
CA ILE A 497 14.06 -13.14 13.52
C ILE A 497 15.23 -12.51 14.29
N PHE A 498 15.86 -13.25 15.22
CA PHE A 498 17.05 -12.76 15.94
C PHE A 498 18.26 -12.58 15.01
N PHE A 499 18.44 -13.46 14.02
CA PHE A 499 19.50 -13.31 13.02
C PHE A 499 19.27 -12.09 12.13
N THR A 500 18.03 -11.89 11.68
CA THR A 500 17.61 -10.70 10.96
C THR A 500 17.82 -9.44 11.80
N TYR A 501 17.55 -9.44 13.11
CA TYR A 501 17.79 -8.27 13.96
C TYR A 501 19.27 -7.92 14.13
N SER A 502 20.11 -8.90 14.46
CA SER A 502 21.56 -8.67 14.56
C SER A 502 22.12 -8.22 13.22
N LEU A 503 21.62 -8.77 12.12
CA LEU A 503 22.05 -8.40 10.77
C LEU A 503 21.59 -7.00 10.40
N LEU A 504 20.31 -6.67 10.59
CA LEU A 504 19.77 -5.33 10.32
C LEU A 504 20.48 -4.29 11.20
N ASN A 505 20.65 -4.55 12.50
CA ASN A 505 21.44 -3.65 13.35
C ASN A 505 22.88 -3.52 12.88
N LYS A 506 23.55 -4.59 12.44
CA LYS A 506 24.90 -4.48 11.87
C LYS A 506 24.91 -3.71 10.55
N LEU A 507 23.93 -3.92 9.67
CA LEU A 507 23.83 -3.25 8.38
C LEU A 507 23.51 -1.77 8.52
N PHE A 508 22.72 -1.39 9.54
CA PHE A 508 22.31 -0.01 9.77
C PHE A 508 23.16 0.73 10.80
N ALA A 509 23.92 0.05 11.66
CA ALA A 509 24.81 0.67 12.66
C ALA A 509 26.30 0.68 12.28
N SER A 510 26.68 0.10 11.14
CA SER A 510 28.09 0.00 10.72
C SER A 510 28.67 1.29 10.09
N HIS A 511 27.96 2.41 10.07
CA HIS A 511 28.44 3.67 9.48
C HIS A 511 27.94 4.94 10.18
#